data_AF-A0A2N9MIL9-F1
#
_entry.id   AF-A0A2N9MIL9-F1
#
_cell.length_a   1.000
_cell.length_b   1.000
_cell.length_c   1.000
_cell.angle_alpha   90.00
_cell.angle_beta   90.00
_cell.angle_gamma   90.00
#
_symmetry.space_group_name_H-M   'P 1'
#
loop_
_entity.id
_entity.type
_entity.pdbx_description
1 polymer ?
#
loop_
_entity_poly.entity_id
_entity_poly.type
_entity_poly.pdbx_seq_one_letter_code
_entity_poly.pdbx_strand_id
1 'polypeptide(L)'
;MDTQENSQHNGSGKLNVIFHGAFTFDQRTEPNRLLALMPKIPRHVYRAGSWLAETDLRGRTQSEEVVYELSGVKPGAGKFSPEQHQNVMLKPQPQEKPAVAPYATLKFPLPKQITSLQVAEIPRAAFTHPEYLLVDTDPQHIATVQVFTYDILDENALSLKAQDGDGHYWEPVFTGDYINLHIFAAEDHYHKPSNAQEDFNQCVSLLGGVKLRLQTRSLHTSGILDAGQLPPGVAPEETETLALRTLRMARLGRLVSQNGDANLAWYGNDALDGDVEACGPVIS
;
A
#
# COMPACT_ATOMS: atom_id res chain seq x y z
N MET A 1 -30.95 7.87 20.85
CA MET A 1 -30.75 6.43 20.57
C MET A 1 -29.34 6.11 21.01
N ASP A 2 -29.24 5.66 22.26
CA ASP A 2 -28.30 4.71 22.88
C ASP A 2 -27.00 4.44 22.12
N THR A 3 -25.92 5.13 22.53
CA THR A 3 -24.82 4.67 23.41
C THR A 3 -23.80 3.77 22.72
N GLN A 4 -22.65 4.38 22.45
CA GLN A 4 -21.40 3.79 22.00
C GLN A 4 -21.01 2.57 22.84
N GLU A 5 -21.11 1.38 22.25
CA GLU A 5 -20.29 0.23 22.61
C GLU A 5 -18.87 0.44 22.04
N ASN A 6 -18.11 1.39 22.59
CA ASN A 6 -16.68 1.56 22.28
C ASN A 6 -15.76 0.94 23.36
N SER A 7 -16.28 0.07 24.22
CA SER A 7 -15.46 -0.62 25.22
C SER A 7 -15.13 -2.03 24.75
N GLN A 8 -14.11 -2.16 23.90
CA GLN A 8 -13.42 -3.45 23.80
C GLN A 8 -12.70 -3.72 25.12
N HIS A 9 -13.01 -4.86 25.74
CA HIS A 9 -12.78 -5.05 27.16
C HIS A 9 -11.35 -5.42 27.57
N ASN A 10 -10.41 -5.67 26.64
CA ASN A 10 -9.08 -6.20 26.98
C ASN A 10 -7.93 -5.79 26.03
N GLY A 11 -8.13 -4.83 25.12
CA GLY A 11 -7.04 -4.36 24.25
C GLY A 11 -6.58 -5.30 23.12
N SER A 12 -7.09 -6.53 23.11
CA SER A 12 -6.85 -7.52 22.07
C SER A 12 -7.76 -7.32 20.85
N GLY A 13 -7.27 -7.69 19.67
CA GLY A 13 -8.03 -7.54 18.41
C GLY A 13 -7.21 -7.95 17.20
N LYS A 14 -7.42 -7.25 16.09
CA LYS A 14 -6.66 -7.43 14.84
C LYS A 14 -6.07 -6.12 14.37
N LEU A 15 -4.89 -6.20 13.78
CA LEU A 15 -4.25 -5.08 13.08
C LEU A 15 -4.23 -5.40 11.58
N ASN A 16 -4.78 -4.52 10.77
CA ASN A 16 -4.54 -4.48 9.33
C ASN A 16 -3.45 -3.43 9.06
N VAL A 17 -2.36 -3.83 8.41
CA VAL A 17 -1.37 -2.91 7.85
C VAL A 17 -1.63 -2.79 6.36
N ILE A 18 -2.05 -1.62 5.91
CA ILE A 18 -2.52 -1.32 4.56
C ILE A 18 -1.44 -0.50 3.84
N PHE A 19 -0.80 -1.12 2.87
CA PHE A 19 0.21 -0.50 2.03
C PHE A 19 -0.42 0.08 0.79
N HIS A 20 -0.09 1.34 0.49
CA HIS A 20 -0.64 2.13 -0.60
C HIS A 20 0.44 2.61 -1.57
N GLY A 21 0.38 2.16 -2.81
CA GLY A 21 1.28 2.61 -3.88
C GLY A 21 2.49 1.70 -4.09
N ALA A 22 3.66 2.32 -4.29
CA ALA A 22 4.85 1.64 -4.77
C ALA A 22 5.63 0.96 -3.64
N PHE A 23 5.50 -0.36 -3.54
CA PHE A 23 6.27 -1.19 -2.62
C PHE A 23 6.90 -2.38 -3.33
N THR A 24 8.08 -2.77 -2.87
CA THR A 24 8.72 -4.04 -3.21
C THR A 24 8.80 -4.92 -1.98
N PHE A 25 8.20 -6.10 -2.03
CA PHE A 25 8.23 -7.06 -0.92
C PHE A 25 9.33 -8.09 -1.14
N ASP A 26 10.29 -8.16 -0.21
CA ASP A 26 11.35 -9.16 -0.23
C ASP A 26 11.15 -10.17 0.93
N GLN A 27 10.97 -11.43 0.55
CA GLN A 27 10.82 -12.57 1.46
C GLN A 27 12.05 -13.51 1.46
N ARG A 28 13.13 -13.14 0.76
CA ARG A 28 14.33 -13.97 0.60
C ARG A 28 15.37 -13.69 1.67
N THR A 29 15.50 -12.43 2.06
CA THR A 29 16.59 -11.96 2.93
C THR A 29 16.42 -12.40 4.38
N GLU A 30 15.18 -12.43 4.90
CA GLU A 30 14.89 -12.82 6.28
C GLU A 30 13.76 -13.88 6.32
N PRO A 31 14.05 -15.17 6.63
CA PRO A 31 13.09 -16.26 6.45
C PRO A 31 11.75 -16.14 7.22
N ASN A 32 11.78 -15.40 8.33
CA ASN A 32 10.66 -15.22 9.26
C ASN A 32 10.09 -13.80 9.23
N ARG A 33 10.45 -12.99 8.24
CA ARG A 33 9.99 -11.62 8.10
C ARG A 33 9.66 -11.29 6.64
N LEU A 34 8.83 -10.28 6.45
CA LEU A 34 8.66 -9.62 5.17
C LEU A 34 9.31 -8.24 5.24
N LEU A 35 10.15 -7.94 4.27
CA LEU A 35 10.70 -6.61 4.08
C LEU A 35 9.84 -5.89 3.05
N ALA A 36 9.25 -4.76 3.42
CA ALA A 36 8.63 -3.85 2.46
C ALA A 36 9.60 -2.69 2.18
N LEU A 37 10.11 -2.63 0.96
CA LEU A 37 11.07 -1.64 0.51
C LEU A 37 10.33 -0.53 -0.24
N MET A 38 10.52 0.71 0.20
CA MET A 38 9.94 1.88 -0.47
C MET A 38 10.95 2.48 -1.45
N PRO A 39 10.67 2.57 -2.75
CA PRO A 39 11.54 3.27 -3.69
C PRO A 39 11.53 4.76 -3.40
N LYS A 40 12.65 5.45 -3.65
CA LYS A 40 12.72 6.92 -3.59
C LYS A 40 12.30 7.51 -4.93
N ILE A 41 11.10 8.09 -5.00
CA ILE A 41 10.49 8.65 -6.20
C ILE A 41 10.16 10.11 -5.89
N PRO A 42 10.70 11.10 -6.64
CA PRO A 42 10.58 12.52 -6.29
C PRO A 42 9.16 13.07 -6.09
N ARG A 43 8.14 12.42 -6.67
CA ARG A 43 6.74 12.85 -6.60
C ARG A 43 5.92 12.09 -5.55
N HIS A 44 6.52 11.12 -4.88
CA HIS A 44 5.83 10.34 -3.85
C HIS A 44 5.97 11.02 -2.50
N VAL A 45 4.90 10.93 -1.72
CA VAL A 45 4.95 11.18 -0.29
C VAL A 45 5.03 9.84 0.44
N TYR A 46 5.67 9.87 1.61
CA TYR A 46 5.90 8.69 2.44
C TYR A 46 5.30 8.95 3.79
N ARG A 47 4.15 8.34 4.08
CA ARG A 47 3.39 8.61 5.30
C ARG A 47 2.97 7.32 5.98
N ALA A 48 2.82 7.37 7.29
CA ALA A 48 2.19 6.29 8.04
C ALA A 48 1.30 6.82 9.17
N GLY A 49 0.30 6.03 9.55
CA GLY A 49 -0.57 6.33 10.69
C GLY A 49 -2.00 5.86 10.47
N SER A 50 -2.90 6.36 11.30
CA SER A 50 -4.33 6.10 11.18
C SER A 50 -4.91 6.85 9.97
N TRP A 51 -6.00 6.34 9.41
CA TRP A 51 -6.64 6.94 8.24
C TRP A 51 -6.91 8.44 8.44
N LEU A 52 -6.45 9.26 7.48
CA LEU A 52 -6.54 10.74 7.51
C LEU A 52 -5.74 11.44 8.62
N ALA A 53 -4.98 10.69 9.42
CA ALA A 53 -4.09 11.21 10.47
C ALA A 53 -2.63 10.76 10.24
N GLU A 54 -2.29 10.38 9.00
CA GLU A 54 -0.95 9.92 8.68
C GLU A 54 0.06 11.08 8.72
N THR A 55 1.25 10.80 9.24
CA THR A 55 2.37 11.75 9.29
C THR A 55 3.53 11.24 8.46
N ASP A 56 4.42 12.14 8.06
CA ASP A 56 5.54 11.80 7.19
C ASP A 56 6.51 10.84 7.89
N LEU A 57 6.85 9.75 7.21
CA LEU A 57 7.93 8.86 7.62
C LEU A 57 9.26 9.58 7.40
N ARG A 58 10.24 9.31 8.27
CA ARG A 58 11.63 9.69 8.00
C ARG A 58 12.19 8.79 6.90
N GLY A 59 12.82 9.42 5.91
CA GLY A 59 13.59 8.74 4.88
C GLY A 59 15.08 8.73 5.16
N ARG A 60 15.78 7.90 4.41
CA ARG A 60 17.24 7.84 4.30
C ARG A 60 17.86 9.23 4.12
N THR A 61 18.96 9.46 4.84
CA THR A 61 19.88 10.59 4.62
C THR A 61 21.07 10.16 3.75
N GLN A 62 22.03 11.05 3.46
CA GLN A 62 23.18 10.68 2.61
C GLN A 62 24.04 9.54 3.20
N SER A 63 24.00 9.34 4.52
CA SER A 63 24.87 8.40 5.24
C SER A 63 24.14 7.24 5.90
N GLU A 64 22.82 7.31 6.11
CA GLU A 64 22.10 6.39 6.99
C GLU A 64 20.85 5.81 6.32
N GLU A 65 20.71 4.48 6.39
CA GLU A 65 19.47 3.79 6.05
C GLU A 65 18.46 3.98 7.20
N VAL A 66 17.19 4.18 6.87
CA VAL A 66 16.12 4.17 7.87
C VAL A 66 15.38 2.84 7.76
N VAL A 67 15.38 2.10 8.87
CA VAL A 67 14.68 0.83 9.02
C VAL A 67 13.61 1.00 10.09
N TYR A 68 12.36 0.69 9.75
CA TYR A 68 11.28 0.59 10.74
C TYR A 68 10.92 -0.87 11.00
N GLU A 69 10.54 -1.19 12.23
CA GLU A 69 10.09 -2.52 12.65
C GLU A 69 8.71 -2.45 13.32
N LEU A 70 7.78 -3.26 12.83
CA LEU A 70 6.48 -3.44 13.48
C LEU A 70 6.63 -4.40 14.67
N SER A 71 6.13 -3.97 15.84
CA SER A 71 6.08 -4.79 17.05
C SER A 71 4.70 -4.69 17.74
N GLY A 72 4.47 -5.55 18.74
CA GLY A 72 3.17 -5.68 19.41
C GLY A 72 2.18 -6.63 18.72
N VAL A 73 2.58 -7.24 17.60
CA VAL A 73 1.76 -8.19 16.83
C VAL A 73 2.21 -9.63 17.05
N LYS A 74 1.29 -10.59 16.88
CA LYS A 74 1.63 -12.01 16.78
C LYS A 74 2.10 -12.36 15.37
N PRO A 75 3.29 -12.97 15.21
CA PRO A 75 3.71 -13.53 13.93
C PRO A 75 2.76 -14.65 13.48
N GLY A 76 2.43 -14.66 12.19
CA GLY A 76 1.70 -15.71 11.50
C GLY A 76 2.58 -16.51 10.53
N ALA A 77 2.01 -16.92 9.40
CA ALA A 77 2.69 -17.74 8.38
C ALA A 77 2.41 -17.26 6.94
N GLY A 78 1.73 -16.12 6.77
CA GLY A 78 1.37 -15.53 5.49
C GLY A 78 2.62 -15.13 4.70
N LYS A 79 2.65 -15.57 3.44
CA LYS A 79 3.70 -15.29 2.45
C LYS A 79 3.05 -15.06 1.10
N PHE A 80 3.73 -14.33 0.22
CA PHE A 80 3.30 -14.20 -1.16
C PHE A 80 3.50 -15.53 -1.88
N SER A 81 2.44 -16.04 -2.52
CA SER A 81 2.46 -17.30 -3.25
C SER A 81 2.26 -17.09 -4.76
N PRO A 82 3.02 -17.79 -5.62
CA PRO A 82 2.81 -17.79 -7.07
C PRO A 82 1.39 -18.19 -7.49
N GLU A 83 0.73 -19.03 -6.68
CA GLU A 83 -0.63 -19.55 -6.94
C GLU A 83 -1.73 -18.50 -6.74
N GLN A 84 -1.44 -17.40 -6.05
CA GLN A 84 -2.43 -16.34 -5.84
C GLN A 84 -2.65 -15.50 -7.11
N HIS A 85 -1.67 -15.48 -8.03
CA HIS A 85 -1.73 -14.76 -9.31
C HIS A 85 -2.12 -13.27 -9.23
N GLN A 86 -1.97 -12.60 -8.08
CA GLN A 86 -2.36 -11.19 -7.88
C GLN A 86 -1.19 -10.21 -7.93
N ASN A 87 0.04 -10.70 -7.99
CA ASN A 87 1.26 -9.87 -7.96
C ASN A 87 2.31 -10.37 -8.94
N VAL A 88 3.12 -9.44 -9.46
CA VAL A 88 4.30 -9.75 -10.26
C VAL A 88 5.34 -10.37 -9.33
N MET A 89 5.62 -11.65 -9.53
CA MET A 89 6.64 -12.37 -8.78
C MET A 89 7.89 -12.58 -9.63
N LEU A 90 9.06 -12.46 -9.01
CA LEU A 90 10.35 -12.52 -9.70
C LEU A 90 11.11 -13.78 -9.33
N LYS A 91 11.80 -14.37 -10.30
CA LYS A 91 12.68 -15.51 -10.06
C LYS A 91 13.80 -15.10 -9.10
N PRO A 92 14.21 -15.96 -8.16
CA PRO A 92 15.40 -15.73 -7.36
C PRO A 92 16.60 -15.43 -8.27
N GLN A 93 17.24 -14.29 -8.05
CA GLN A 93 18.50 -13.93 -8.70
C GLN A 93 19.62 -14.03 -7.66
N PRO A 94 20.88 -14.24 -8.09
CA PRO A 94 22.04 -14.05 -7.23
C PRO A 94 21.95 -12.69 -6.52
N GLN A 95 22.31 -12.65 -5.25
CA GLN A 95 22.31 -11.41 -4.49
C GLN A 95 23.37 -10.46 -5.05
N GLU A 96 22.95 -9.58 -5.94
CA GLU A 96 23.71 -8.41 -6.34
C GLU A 96 23.30 -7.23 -5.49
N LYS A 97 24.22 -6.28 -5.33
CA LYS A 97 23.92 -5.03 -4.63
C LYS A 97 22.78 -4.30 -5.36
N PRO A 98 21.73 -3.84 -4.66
CA PRO A 98 20.68 -3.02 -5.28
C PRO A 98 21.27 -1.83 -6.04
N ALA A 99 20.70 -1.52 -7.21
CA ALA A 99 21.15 -0.39 -8.03
C ALA A 99 20.82 0.95 -7.36
N VAL A 100 19.75 0.96 -6.56
CA VAL A 100 19.28 2.10 -5.79
C VAL A 100 19.00 1.68 -4.36
N ALA A 101 19.22 2.59 -3.41
CA ALA A 101 18.84 2.35 -2.02
C ALA A 101 17.38 2.74 -1.79
N PRO A 102 16.65 2.03 -0.93
CA PRO A 102 15.30 2.39 -0.57
C PRO A 102 15.24 3.75 0.14
N TYR A 103 14.09 4.42 0.02
CA TYR A 103 13.75 5.57 0.86
C TYR A 103 13.75 5.17 2.34
N ALA A 104 13.05 4.08 2.67
CA ALA A 104 13.16 3.39 3.95
C ALA A 104 12.79 1.90 3.76
N THR A 105 13.25 1.07 4.69
CA THR A 105 12.95 -0.36 4.76
C THR A 105 12.01 -0.60 5.92
N LEU A 106 10.91 -1.33 5.71
CA LEU A 106 9.97 -1.70 6.76
C LEU A 106 10.08 -3.21 7.01
N LYS A 107 10.34 -3.60 8.26
CA LYS A 107 10.48 -4.98 8.71
C LYS A 107 9.21 -5.41 9.43
N PHE A 108 8.57 -6.42 8.88
CA PHE A 108 7.35 -6.97 9.45
C PHE A 108 7.57 -8.44 9.83
N PRO A 109 7.08 -8.90 11.00
CA PRO A 109 6.82 -10.31 11.21
C PRO A 109 5.95 -10.86 10.07
N LEU A 110 6.00 -12.16 9.80
CA LEU A 110 5.06 -12.75 8.83
C LEU A 110 3.63 -12.46 9.30
N PRO A 111 2.74 -11.93 8.44
CA PRO A 111 1.35 -11.72 8.79
C PRO A 111 0.60 -13.05 8.90
N LYS A 112 -0.60 -13.02 9.46
CA LYS A 112 -1.51 -14.17 9.39
C LYS A 112 -2.05 -14.36 7.98
N GLN A 113 -2.36 -13.25 7.32
CA GLN A 113 -2.94 -13.21 5.98
C GLN A 113 -2.39 -12.02 5.21
N ILE A 114 -2.20 -12.21 3.91
CA ILE A 114 -1.91 -11.17 2.93
C ILE A 114 -3.07 -11.13 1.95
N THR A 115 -3.66 -9.96 1.77
CA THR A 115 -4.70 -9.73 0.77
C THR A 115 -4.24 -8.65 -0.21
N SER A 116 -4.26 -8.97 -1.49
CA SER A 116 -3.89 -8.06 -2.57
C SER A 116 -5.15 -7.47 -3.19
N LEU A 117 -5.25 -6.15 -3.19
CA LEU A 117 -6.41 -5.37 -3.61
C LEU A 117 -6.01 -4.42 -4.74
N GLN A 118 -7.01 -3.87 -5.46
CA GLN A 118 -6.78 -2.91 -6.55
C GLN A 118 -5.78 -3.47 -7.59
N VAL A 119 -6.10 -4.64 -8.12
CA VAL A 119 -5.23 -5.39 -9.03
C VAL A 119 -5.36 -4.83 -10.45
N ALA A 120 -4.24 -4.49 -11.06
CA ALA A 120 -4.13 -4.16 -12.49
C ALA A 120 -3.61 -5.36 -13.29
N GLU A 121 -4.15 -5.54 -14.49
CA GLU A 121 -3.68 -6.52 -15.47
C GLU A 121 -2.60 -5.90 -16.37
N ILE A 122 -1.52 -6.65 -16.59
CA ILE A 122 -0.38 -6.24 -17.42
C ILE A 122 -0.13 -7.32 -18.46
N PRO A 123 -0.32 -7.04 -19.76
CA PRO A 123 0.09 -7.95 -20.81
C PRO A 123 1.57 -8.30 -20.66
N ARG A 124 1.92 -9.57 -20.76
CA ARG A 124 3.31 -10.03 -20.62
C ARG A 124 4.25 -9.34 -21.61
N ALA A 125 3.75 -9.00 -22.79
CA ALA A 125 4.48 -8.26 -23.82
C ALA A 125 4.87 -6.82 -23.41
N ALA A 126 4.28 -6.27 -22.35
CA ALA A 126 4.64 -4.95 -21.82
C ALA A 126 5.95 -4.98 -21.01
N PHE A 127 6.50 -6.15 -20.71
CA PHE A 127 7.78 -6.28 -20.00
C PHE A 127 8.96 -6.43 -20.97
N THR A 128 10.03 -5.67 -20.74
CA THR A 128 11.35 -6.10 -21.21
C THR A 128 11.91 -7.12 -20.26
N HIS A 129 12.55 -8.14 -20.83
CA HIS A 129 13.12 -9.25 -20.09
C HIS A 129 12.09 -10.07 -19.26
N PRO A 130 10.99 -10.56 -19.87
CA PRO A 130 9.98 -11.36 -19.16
C PRO A 130 10.53 -12.68 -18.60
N GLU A 131 11.74 -13.11 -19.00
CA GLU A 131 12.43 -14.26 -18.43
C GLU A 131 12.70 -14.16 -16.92
N TYR A 132 12.71 -12.94 -16.34
CA TYR A 132 12.84 -12.73 -14.88
C TYR A 132 11.54 -13.00 -14.11
N LEU A 133 10.40 -13.09 -14.79
CA LEU A 133 9.12 -13.40 -14.15
C LEU A 133 9.13 -14.84 -13.64
N LEU A 134 8.72 -15.05 -12.39
CA LEU A 134 8.60 -16.36 -11.77
C LEU A 134 7.44 -17.15 -12.38
N VAL A 135 6.33 -16.46 -12.62
CA VAL A 135 5.09 -17.04 -13.13
C VAL A 135 4.96 -16.74 -14.63
N ASP A 136 4.72 -17.77 -15.42
CA ASP A 136 4.58 -17.69 -16.87
C ASP A 136 3.10 -17.57 -17.29
N THR A 137 2.38 -16.61 -16.72
CA THR A 137 0.99 -16.29 -17.07
C THR A 137 0.90 -15.05 -17.95
N ASP A 138 -0.20 -14.93 -18.68
CA ASP A 138 -0.58 -13.72 -19.41
C ASP A 138 -2.10 -13.52 -19.26
N PRO A 139 -2.57 -12.41 -18.67
CA PRO A 139 -1.80 -11.29 -18.15
C PRO A 139 -0.99 -11.62 -16.87
N GLN A 140 -0.03 -10.75 -16.57
CA GLN A 140 0.54 -10.58 -15.23
C GLN A 140 -0.36 -9.65 -14.42
N HIS A 141 -0.27 -9.71 -13.09
CA HIS A 141 -1.10 -8.89 -12.21
C HIS A 141 -0.25 -8.10 -11.24
N ILE A 142 -0.65 -6.87 -10.92
CA ILE A 142 -0.02 -6.07 -9.86
C ILE A 142 -1.07 -5.41 -9.00
N ALA A 143 -1.07 -5.70 -7.70
CA ALA A 143 -1.90 -4.99 -6.74
C ALA A 143 -1.20 -3.72 -6.25
N THR A 144 -1.95 -2.61 -6.26
CA THR A 144 -1.49 -1.31 -5.75
C THR A 144 -1.82 -1.10 -4.27
N VAL A 145 -2.64 -1.98 -3.70
CA VAL A 145 -2.95 -2.02 -2.27
C VAL A 145 -2.69 -3.42 -1.72
N GLN A 146 -1.95 -3.50 -0.61
CA GLN A 146 -1.69 -4.76 0.10
C GLN A 146 -2.16 -4.63 1.54
N VAL A 147 -2.86 -5.64 2.04
CA VAL A 147 -3.30 -5.68 3.44
C VAL A 147 -2.65 -6.85 4.14
N PHE A 148 -1.86 -6.56 5.16
CA PHE A 148 -1.28 -7.56 6.06
C PHE A 148 -2.08 -7.58 7.35
N THR A 149 -2.73 -8.70 7.64
CA THR A 149 -3.54 -8.84 8.86
C THR A 149 -2.77 -9.61 9.93
N TYR A 150 -2.77 -9.08 11.15
CA TYR A 150 -2.15 -9.64 12.34
C TYR A 150 -3.18 -9.79 13.47
N ASP A 151 -2.97 -10.75 14.35
CA ASP A 151 -3.67 -10.76 15.64
C ASP A 151 -2.82 -9.96 16.67
N ILE A 152 -3.48 -9.17 17.52
CA ILE A 152 -2.83 -8.36 18.58
C ILE A 152 -3.35 -8.79 19.96
N LEU A 153 -2.49 -8.69 20.97
CA LEU A 153 -2.82 -9.01 22.37
C LEU A 153 -3.12 -7.78 23.20
N ASP A 154 -2.40 -6.69 22.91
CA ASP A 154 -2.40 -5.44 23.65
C ASP A 154 -2.06 -4.34 22.63
N GLU A 155 -3.02 -3.46 22.38
CA GLU A 155 -2.91 -2.28 21.54
C GLU A 155 -1.81 -1.33 22.02
N ASN A 156 -1.53 -1.27 23.33
CA ASN A 156 -0.49 -0.41 23.89
C ASN A 156 0.93 -0.93 23.58
N ALA A 157 1.05 -2.20 23.19
CA ALA A 157 2.31 -2.77 22.72
C ALA A 157 2.57 -2.49 21.24
N LEU A 158 1.57 -2.01 20.48
CA LEU A 158 1.72 -1.72 19.05
C LEU A 158 2.66 -0.56 18.82
N SER A 159 3.65 -0.77 17.95
CA SER A 159 4.53 0.32 17.53
C SER A 159 5.24 0.02 16.22
N LEU A 160 5.53 1.08 15.47
CA LEU A 160 6.39 1.07 14.30
C LEU A 160 7.70 1.78 14.65
N LYS A 161 8.69 1.04 15.17
CA LYS A 161 9.93 1.62 15.73
C LYS A 161 11.00 1.79 14.67
N ALA A 162 11.67 2.94 14.64
CA ALA A 162 12.89 3.09 13.86
C ALA A 162 14.04 2.39 14.58
N GLN A 163 14.95 1.76 13.84
CA GLN A 163 16.13 1.12 14.42
C GLN A 163 17.07 2.15 15.08
N ASP A 164 17.16 3.35 14.49
CA ASP A 164 18.00 4.45 14.94
C ASP A 164 17.15 5.69 15.30
N GLY A 165 16.77 5.78 16.57
CA GLY A 165 16.06 6.92 17.17
C GLY A 165 14.60 6.64 17.54
N ASP A 166 13.81 7.70 17.66
CA ASP A 166 12.38 7.59 18.00
C ASP A 166 11.62 6.93 16.84
N GLY A 167 10.69 6.05 17.19
CA GLY A 167 9.82 5.39 16.24
C GLY A 167 8.86 6.33 15.52
N HIS A 168 8.10 5.78 14.58
CA HIS A 168 6.97 6.48 14.00
C HIS A 168 5.81 6.43 14.98
N TYR A 169 5.44 7.58 15.53
CA TYR A 169 4.29 7.67 16.41
C TYR A 169 3.00 7.59 15.58
N TRP A 170 2.07 6.79 16.09
CA TRP A 170 0.71 6.72 15.62
C TRP A 170 -0.17 6.25 16.78
N GLU A 171 -1.43 6.67 16.80
CA GLU A 171 -2.38 6.30 17.84
C GLU A 171 -3.28 5.17 17.31
N PRO A 172 -3.19 3.95 17.86
CA PRO A 172 -4.04 2.84 17.44
C PRO A 172 -5.50 3.16 17.82
N VAL A 173 -6.38 3.23 16.83
CA VAL A 173 -7.82 3.47 17.03
C VAL A 173 -8.60 2.23 16.59
N PHE A 174 -9.45 1.73 17.48
CA PHE A 174 -10.32 0.61 17.17
C PHE A 174 -11.55 1.04 16.37
N THR A 175 -11.83 0.30 15.31
CA THR A 175 -13.08 0.28 14.58
C THR A 175 -13.67 -1.12 14.70
N GLY A 176 -14.54 -1.34 15.67
CA GLY A 176 -14.95 -2.68 16.09
C GLY A 176 -13.75 -3.43 16.69
N ASP A 177 -13.41 -4.61 16.13
CA ASP A 177 -12.28 -5.44 16.59
C ASP A 177 -10.95 -5.16 15.86
N TYR A 178 -10.90 -4.10 15.06
CA TYR A 178 -9.83 -3.86 14.09
C TYR A 178 -9.16 -2.52 14.31
N ILE A 179 -7.85 -2.51 14.11
CA ILE A 179 -7.02 -1.31 13.99
C ILE A 179 -6.44 -1.31 12.59
N ASN A 180 -6.42 -0.15 11.92
CA ASN A 180 -5.87 -0.01 10.57
C ASN A 180 -4.66 0.94 10.58
N LEU A 181 -3.47 0.40 10.27
CA LEU A 181 -2.25 1.17 9.99
C LEU A 181 -2.14 1.40 8.50
N HIS A 182 -2.18 2.65 8.06
CA HIS A 182 -1.90 3.00 6.68
C HIS A 182 -0.43 3.32 6.49
N ILE A 183 0.15 2.87 5.39
CA ILE A 183 1.51 3.20 4.97
C ILE A 183 1.48 3.56 3.48
N PHE A 184 1.81 4.80 3.17
CA PHE A 184 1.81 5.35 1.82
C PHE A 184 3.23 5.46 1.27
N ALA A 185 3.38 5.08 0.01
CA ALA A 185 4.51 5.41 -0.85
C ALA A 185 3.93 5.73 -2.24
N ALA A 186 3.23 6.85 -2.36
CA ALA A 186 2.40 7.17 -3.52
C ALA A 186 2.40 8.67 -3.84
N GLU A 187 2.00 9.02 -5.06
CA GLU A 187 1.66 10.41 -5.43
C GLU A 187 0.41 10.87 -4.66
N ASP A 188 0.45 12.09 -4.12
CA ASP A 188 -0.70 12.70 -3.43
C ASP A 188 -1.51 13.66 -4.31
N HIS A 189 -1.06 13.92 -5.54
CA HIS A 189 -1.72 14.75 -6.55
C HIS A 189 -1.45 14.20 -7.96
N TYR A 190 -2.45 14.29 -8.85
CA TYR A 190 -2.25 14.04 -10.27
C TYR A 190 -1.53 15.24 -10.90
N HIS A 191 -0.22 15.13 -11.12
CA HIS A 191 0.55 16.17 -11.80
C HIS A 191 0.74 15.91 -13.30
N LYS A 192 0.58 14.66 -13.74
CA LYS A 192 0.67 14.13 -15.12
C LYS A 192 -0.10 12.79 -15.18
N PRO A 193 -0.32 12.18 -16.36
CA PRO A 193 -0.67 10.76 -16.42
C PRO A 193 0.22 9.96 -15.48
N SER A 194 -0.40 9.08 -14.69
CA SER A 194 0.29 8.16 -13.78
C SER A 194 1.49 7.55 -14.50
N ASN A 195 2.68 7.64 -13.89
CA ASN A 195 3.89 7.03 -14.46
C ASN A 195 4.12 5.67 -13.81
N ALA A 196 3.12 4.79 -13.89
CA ALA A 196 3.20 3.44 -13.33
C ALA A 196 4.44 2.66 -13.82
N GLN A 197 4.92 3.01 -15.02
CA GLN A 197 6.20 2.55 -15.56
C GLN A 197 7.39 2.89 -14.65
N GLU A 198 7.51 4.15 -14.24
CA GLU A 198 8.59 4.64 -13.38
C GLU A 198 8.51 3.99 -12.01
N ASP A 199 7.33 3.98 -11.39
CA ASP A 199 7.09 3.36 -10.09
C ASP A 199 7.50 1.89 -10.08
N PHE A 200 7.00 1.11 -11.05
CA PHE A 200 7.36 -0.29 -11.20
C PHE A 200 8.87 -0.48 -11.38
N ASN A 201 9.49 0.32 -12.25
CA ASN A 201 10.91 0.19 -12.56
C ASN A 201 11.79 0.58 -11.36
N GLN A 202 11.38 1.55 -10.55
CA GLN A 202 12.07 1.91 -9.31
C GLN A 202 11.94 0.80 -8.26
N CYS A 203 10.75 0.21 -8.12
CA CYS A 203 10.53 -0.98 -7.28
C CYS A 203 11.48 -2.13 -7.66
N VAL A 204 11.51 -2.55 -8.92
CA VAL A 204 12.39 -3.65 -9.38
C VAL A 204 13.88 -3.34 -9.10
N SER A 205 14.29 -2.08 -9.20
CA SER A 205 15.69 -1.67 -9.00
C SER A 205 16.19 -1.88 -7.56
N LEU A 206 15.28 -2.02 -6.58
CA LEU A 206 15.58 -2.32 -5.17
C LEU A 206 16.04 -3.76 -4.95
N LEU A 207 15.74 -4.69 -5.87
CA LEU A 207 15.99 -6.12 -5.64
C LEU A 207 17.40 -6.60 -6.01
N GLY A 208 18.17 -5.77 -6.72
CA GLY A 208 19.51 -6.11 -7.24
C GLY A 208 19.47 -7.20 -8.32
N GLY A 209 20.31 -7.08 -9.35
CA GLY A 209 20.49 -8.13 -10.38
C GLY A 209 19.29 -8.42 -11.30
N VAL A 210 18.13 -7.82 -11.07
CA VAL A 210 16.93 -7.97 -11.92
C VAL A 210 16.89 -6.85 -12.96
N LYS A 211 16.71 -7.22 -14.24
CA LYS A 211 16.62 -6.28 -15.37
C LYS A 211 15.22 -6.14 -15.96
N LEU A 212 14.21 -6.74 -15.34
CA LEU A 212 12.81 -6.60 -15.74
C LEU A 212 12.43 -5.11 -15.77
N ARG A 213 11.87 -4.64 -16.88
CA ARG A 213 11.28 -3.29 -16.96
C ARG A 213 9.89 -3.34 -17.53
N LEU A 214 9.03 -2.44 -17.08
CA LEU A 214 7.74 -2.17 -17.70
C LEU A 214 7.90 -1.13 -18.82
N GLN A 215 7.18 -1.32 -19.94
CA GLN A 215 7.14 -0.43 -21.12
C GLN A 215 5.71 0.07 -21.44
N THR A 216 4.80 0.05 -20.47
CA THR A 216 3.51 0.75 -20.58
C THR A 216 3.48 1.90 -19.58
N ARG A 217 2.86 3.01 -19.97
CA ARG A 217 2.70 4.20 -19.12
C ARG A 217 1.49 4.07 -18.20
N SER A 218 0.39 3.50 -18.69
CA SER A 218 -0.83 3.32 -17.92
C SER A 218 -0.96 1.90 -17.39
N LEU A 219 -1.40 1.81 -16.14
CA LEU A 219 -1.95 0.60 -15.52
C LEU A 219 -3.39 0.92 -15.11
N HIS A 220 -4.31 0.05 -15.49
CA HIS A 220 -5.70 0.17 -15.09
C HIS A 220 -5.96 -0.84 -13.98
N THR A 221 -6.16 -0.35 -12.75
CA THR A 221 -6.58 -1.19 -11.65
C THR A 221 -8.07 -1.50 -11.78
N SER A 222 -8.48 -2.61 -11.18
CA SER A 222 -9.88 -2.85 -10.83
C SER A 222 -10.44 -1.64 -10.07
N GLY A 223 -11.72 -1.31 -10.28
CA GLY A 223 -12.36 -0.15 -9.65
C GLY A 223 -12.52 -0.27 -8.13
N ILE A 224 -13.37 0.57 -7.56
CA ILE A 224 -13.74 0.49 -6.13
C ILE A 224 -14.24 -0.92 -5.83
N LEU A 225 -13.67 -1.55 -4.80
CA LEU A 225 -14.02 -2.89 -4.40
C LEU A 225 -15.30 -2.90 -3.57
N ASP A 226 -16.12 -3.93 -3.75
CA ASP A 226 -17.26 -4.15 -2.88
C ASP A 226 -16.80 -4.56 -1.48
N ALA A 227 -17.55 -4.19 -0.44
CA ALA A 227 -17.20 -4.52 0.95
C ALA A 227 -17.00 -6.02 1.19
N GLY A 228 -17.67 -6.89 0.42
CA GLY A 228 -17.50 -8.35 0.51
C GLY A 228 -16.15 -8.87 0.00
N GLN A 229 -15.38 -8.05 -0.72
CA GLN A 229 -14.04 -8.38 -1.23
C GLN A 229 -12.92 -7.89 -0.30
N LEU A 230 -13.25 -7.10 0.72
CA LEU A 230 -12.29 -6.49 1.62
C LEU A 230 -12.00 -7.38 2.82
N PRO A 231 -10.77 -7.35 3.37
CA PRO A 231 -10.49 -7.93 4.67
C PRO A 231 -11.41 -7.31 5.74
N PRO A 232 -11.85 -8.09 6.73
CA PRO A 232 -12.62 -7.55 7.84
C PRO A 232 -11.93 -6.34 8.50
N GLY A 233 -12.73 -5.31 8.80
CA GLY A 233 -12.27 -4.06 9.39
C GLY A 233 -11.70 -3.03 8.40
N VAL A 234 -11.51 -3.37 7.12
CA VAL A 234 -11.07 -2.43 6.09
C VAL A 234 -12.28 -1.84 5.37
N ALA A 235 -12.37 -0.51 5.33
CA ALA A 235 -13.42 0.18 4.61
C ALA A 235 -13.07 0.35 3.11
N PRO A 236 -14.05 0.41 2.18
CA PRO A 236 -13.76 0.67 0.76
C PRO A 236 -12.94 1.96 0.54
N GLU A 237 -13.25 3.01 1.29
CA GLU A 237 -12.59 4.32 1.23
C GLU A 237 -11.11 4.24 1.64
N GLU A 238 -10.77 3.31 2.52
CA GLU A 238 -9.40 3.06 2.99
C GLU A 238 -8.51 2.38 1.94
N THR A 239 -9.07 1.97 0.80
CA THR A 239 -8.35 1.32 -0.31
C THR A 239 -8.05 2.26 -1.49
N GLU A 240 -8.43 3.53 -1.36
CA GLU A 240 -8.27 4.50 -2.44
C GLU A 240 -6.83 4.96 -2.62
N THR A 241 -6.51 5.34 -3.85
CA THR A 241 -5.25 6.01 -4.12
C THR A 241 -5.18 7.33 -3.35
N LEU A 242 -3.97 7.69 -2.91
CA LEU A 242 -3.78 8.92 -2.14
C LEU A 242 -4.20 10.16 -2.92
N ALA A 243 -3.95 10.21 -4.23
CA ALA A 243 -4.39 11.31 -5.09
C ALA A 243 -5.93 11.43 -5.18
N LEU A 244 -6.65 10.30 -5.34
CA LEU A 244 -8.12 10.28 -5.34
C LEU A 244 -8.67 10.78 -3.99
N ARG A 245 -8.08 10.30 -2.90
CA ARG A 245 -8.43 10.74 -1.54
C ARG A 245 -8.22 12.24 -1.36
N THR A 246 -7.07 12.79 -1.77
CA THR A 246 -6.78 14.23 -1.69
C THR A 246 -7.84 15.05 -2.43
N LEU A 247 -8.18 14.66 -3.67
CA LEU A 247 -9.22 15.33 -4.45
C LEU A 247 -10.57 15.27 -3.76
N ARG A 248 -10.92 14.12 -3.18
CA ARG A 248 -12.18 13.97 -2.46
C ARG A 248 -12.24 14.81 -1.21
N MET A 249 -11.19 14.84 -0.40
CA MET A 249 -11.14 15.69 0.79
C MET A 249 -11.20 17.18 0.44
N ALA A 250 -10.57 17.59 -0.67
CA ALA A 250 -10.71 18.95 -1.17
C ALA A 250 -12.15 19.27 -1.62
N ARG A 251 -12.85 18.33 -2.26
CA ARG A 251 -14.26 18.47 -2.63
C ARG A 251 -15.16 18.54 -1.38
N LEU A 252 -14.94 17.66 -0.41
CA LEU A 252 -15.65 17.65 0.86
C LEU A 252 -15.51 19.01 1.57
N GLY A 253 -14.28 19.52 1.67
CA GLY A 253 -14.02 20.85 2.24
C GLY A 253 -14.78 21.98 1.52
N ARG A 254 -14.84 21.95 0.19
CA ARG A 254 -15.64 22.91 -0.60
C ARG A 254 -17.13 22.81 -0.27
N LEU A 255 -17.69 21.60 -0.30
CA LEU A 255 -19.11 21.37 -0.03
C LEU A 255 -19.49 21.86 1.37
N VAL A 256 -18.70 21.49 2.39
CA VAL A 256 -18.91 21.94 3.77
C VAL A 256 -18.83 23.47 3.88
N SER A 257 -17.83 24.10 3.26
CA SER A 257 -17.67 25.57 3.29
C SER A 257 -18.82 26.34 2.62
N GLN A 258 -19.54 25.68 1.70
CA GLN A 258 -20.64 26.24 0.94
C GLN A 258 -22.02 25.87 1.52
N ASN A 259 -22.07 25.22 2.70
CA ASN A 259 -23.29 24.62 3.25
C ASN A 259 -24.00 23.67 2.26
N GLY A 260 -23.23 23.02 1.38
CA GLY A 260 -23.72 21.99 0.48
C GLY A 260 -23.83 20.63 1.16
N ASP A 261 -24.42 19.67 0.46
CA ASP A 261 -24.52 18.30 0.95
C ASP A 261 -23.15 17.60 0.87
N ALA A 262 -22.56 17.31 2.03
CA ALA A 262 -21.27 16.62 2.16
C ALA A 262 -21.29 15.21 1.55
N ASN A 263 -22.46 14.57 1.46
CA ASN A 263 -22.58 13.25 0.85
C ASN A 263 -22.23 13.28 -0.64
N LEU A 264 -22.40 14.44 -1.31
CA LEU A 264 -22.00 14.63 -2.70
C LEU A 264 -20.48 14.54 -2.90
N ALA A 265 -19.65 14.48 -1.85
CA ALA A 265 -18.23 14.17 -2.01
C ALA A 265 -17.99 12.74 -2.52
N TRP A 266 -18.93 11.83 -2.24
CA TRP A 266 -18.88 10.40 -2.57
C TRP A 266 -19.71 10.06 -3.82
N TYR A 267 -20.68 10.91 -4.16
CA TYR A 267 -21.55 10.74 -5.32
C TYR A 267 -21.13 11.71 -6.44
N GLY A 268 -20.66 11.14 -7.55
CA GLY A 268 -20.25 11.86 -8.75
C GLY A 268 -18.75 11.75 -8.97
N ASN A 269 -18.35 10.85 -9.86
CA ASN A 269 -17.02 10.92 -10.47
C ASN A 269 -16.96 12.02 -11.53
N ASP A 270 -17.99 12.84 -11.70
CA ASP A 270 -18.10 13.87 -12.75
C ASP A 270 -16.93 14.89 -12.76
N ALA A 271 -16.20 15.04 -11.65
CA ALA A 271 -14.97 15.85 -11.58
C ALA A 271 -13.67 15.09 -11.93
N LEU A 272 -13.74 13.76 -12.06
CA LEU A 272 -12.70 12.82 -12.46
C LEU A 272 -12.96 12.25 -13.87
N ASP A 273 -14.21 12.24 -14.34
CA ASP A 273 -14.65 11.79 -15.67
C ASP A 273 -14.12 12.67 -16.82
N GLY A 274 -13.51 13.81 -16.50
CA GLY A 274 -12.84 14.68 -17.46
C GLY A 274 -11.41 14.24 -17.82
N ASP A 275 -10.82 13.31 -17.07
CA ASP A 275 -9.48 12.79 -17.33
C ASP A 275 -9.55 11.30 -17.70
N VAL A 276 -9.65 11.07 -19.01
CA VAL A 276 -9.69 9.73 -19.66
C VAL A 276 -8.47 8.88 -19.30
N GLU A 277 -7.40 9.48 -18.77
CA GLU A 277 -6.21 8.77 -18.30
C GLU A 277 -6.22 8.48 -16.78
N ALA A 278 -7.07 9.16 -15.99
CA ALA A 278 -7.19 8.93 -14.54
C ALA A 278 -8.37 8.02 -14.16
N CYS A 279 -9.39 7.93 -15.00
CA CYS A 279 -10.51 7.01 -14.85
C CYS A 279 -10.59 6.09 -16.07
N GLY A 280 -10.51 4.77 -15.85
CA GLY A 280 -10.86 3.80 -16.89
C GLY A 280 -12.31 4.00 -17.36
N PRO A 281 -12.67 3.57 -18.58
CA PRO A 281 -13.99 3.82 -19.12
C PRO A 281 -15.07 3.19 -18.23
N VAL A 282 -16.10 3.96 -17.95
CA VAL A 282 -17.35 3.49 -17.34
C VAL A 282 -17.97 2.47 -18.30
N ILE A 283 -18.05 1.21 -17.88
CA ILE A 283 -18.81 0.20 -18.62
C ILE A 283 -20.29 0.51 -18.41
N SER A 284 -20.95 0.89 -19.51
CA SER A 284 -22.41 0.97 -19.65
C SER A 284 -23.06 -0.39 -19.66
#